data_AF-A0A8R1HV83-F1
#
_entry.id   AF-A0A8R1HV83-F1
#
_cell.length_a   1.000
_cell.length_b   1.000
_cell.length_c   1.000
_cell.angle_alpha   90.00
_cell.angle_beta   90.00
_cell.angle_gamma   90.00
#
_symmetry.space_group_name_H-M   'P 1'
#
loop_
_entity.id
_entity.type
_entity.pdbx_description
1 polymer ?
#
loop_
_entity_poly.entity_id
_entity_poly.type
_entity_poly.pdbx_seq_one_letter_code
_entity_poly.pdbx_strand_id
1 'polypeptide(L)' 'MDVCCVAHDTCYSNQYGKEMCDNTFCNCLSVATEHNLCAIDAAGFCAAARLFGQMVYDMAGGVVNTSPVVN' A
#
# COMPACT_ATOMS: atom_id res chain seq x y z
N MET A 1 6.26 -6.75 -9.05
CA MET A 1 5.92 -6.25 -7.71
C MET A 1 6.32 -4.79 -7.53
N ASP A 2 7.58 -4.41 -7.80
CA ASP A 2 8.09 -3.03 -7.65
C ASP A 2 7.16 -1.93 -8.24
N VAL A 3 6.74 -2.10 -9.51
CA VAL A 3 5.80 -1.17 -10.17
C VAL A 3 4.47 -0.98 -9.41
N CYS A 4 4.00 -2.00 -8.71
CA CYS A 4 2.78 -1.91 -7.90
C CYS A 4 3.01 -1.03 -6.65
N CYS A 5 4.19 -1.13 -6.03
CA CYS A 5 4.55 -0.31 -4.87
C CYS A 5 4.67 1.17 -5.27
N VAL A 6 5.38 1.47 -6.35
CA VAL A 6 5.52 2.86 -6.84
C VAL A 6 4.16 3.48 -7.16
N ALA A 7 3.25 2.72 -7.77
CA ALA A 7 1.89 3.18 -8.06
C ALA A 7 1.06 3.39 -6.78
N HIS A 8 1.21 2.51 -5.78
CA HIS A 8 0.54 2.63 -4.48
C HIS A 8 1.01 3.85 -3.70
N ASP A 9 2.32 4.08 -3.62
CA ASP A 9 2.91 5.25 -2.99
C ASP A 9 2.45 6.55 -3.67
N THR A 10 2.41 6.56 -5.01
CA THR A 10 1.89 7.71 -5.77
C THR A 10 0.41 7.95 -5.48
N CYS A 11 -0.39 6.88 -5.38
CA CYS A 11 -1.80 6.97 -5.02
C CYS A 11 -2.00 7.54 -3.61
N TYR A 12 -1.15 7.10 -2.66
CA TYR A 12 -1.10 7.62 -1.30
C TYR A 12 -0.71 9.11 -1.28
N SER A 13 0.37 9.51 -1.96
CA SER A 13 0.78 10.92 -2.04
C SER A 13 -0.31 11.81 -2.66
N ASN A 14 -1.06 11.31 -3.64
CA ASN A 14 -2.14 12.04 -4.28
C ASN A 14 -3.46 12.01 -3.50
N GLN A 15 -3.53 11.27 -2.39
CA GLN A 15 -4.69 11.20 -1.50
C GLN A 15 -5.99 10.78 -2.22
N TYR A 16 -5.93 9.80 -3.13
CA TYR A 16 -7.11 9.30 -3.85
C TYR A 16 -8.06 8.42 -3.01
N GLY A 17 -7.78 8.27 -1.71
CA GLY A 17 -8.50 7.41 -0.79
C GLY A 17 -7.77 6.10 -0.57
N LYS A 18 -7.43 5.81 0.70
CA LYS A 18 -6.68 4.62 1.10
C LYS A 18 -7.29 3.32 0.56
N GLU A 19 -8.60 3.12 0.72
CA GLU A 19 -9.26 1.89 0.27
C GLU A 19 -9.12 1.67 -1.24
N MET A 20 -9.27 2.75 -2.03
CA MET A 20 -9.09 2.71 -3.48
C MET A 20 -7.65 2.37 -3.85
N CYS A 21 -6.68 3.02 -3.20
CA CYS A 21 -5.25 2.76 -3.41
C CYS A 21 -4.89 1.31 -3.06
N ASP A 22 -5.33 0.82 -1.91
CA ASP A 22 -5.08 -0.55 -1.45
C ASP A 22 -5.71 -1.58 -2.39
N ASN A 23 -6.95 -1.36 -2.84
CA ASN A 23 -7.61 -2.27 -3.78
C ASN A 23 -6.89 -2.32 -5.13
N THR A 24 -6.43 -1.18 -5.63
CA THR A 24 -5.64 -1.10 -6.87
C THR A 24 -4.29 -1.81 -6.73
N PHE A 25 -3.62 -1.62 -5.59
CA PHE A 25 -2.37 -2.30 -5.25
C PHE A 25 -2.53 -3.81 -5.16
N CYS A 26 -3.55 -4.29 -4.43
CA CYS A 26 -3.84 -5.72 -4.31
C CYS A 26 -4.13 -6.37 -5.68
N ASN A 27 -4.86 -5.69 -6.55
CA ASN A 27 -5.12 -6.18 -7.91
C ASN A 27 -3.83 -6.24 -8.74
N CYS A 28 -2.98 -5.20 -8.68
CA CYS A 28 -1.70 -5.17 -9.36
C CYS A 28 -0.80 -6.34 -8.92
N LEU A 29 -0.70 -6.59 -7.61
CA LEU A 29 0.07 -7.70 -7.07
C LEU A 29 -0.47 -9.07 -7.51
N SER A 30 -1.80 -9.25 -7.51
CA SER A 30 -2.45 -10.48 -7.97
C SER A 30 -2.08 -10.79 -9.42
N VAL A 31 -2.24 -9.83 -10.33
CA VAL A 31 -1.87 -9.97 -11.75
C VAL A 31 -0.37 -10.23 -11.93
N ALA A 32 0.49 -9.52 -11.18
CA ALA A 32 1.94 -9.70 -11.26
C ALA A 32 2.44 -11.07 -10.76
N THR A 33 1.58 -11.84 -10.06
CA THR A 33 1.96 -13.10 -9.41
C THR A 33 1.08 -14.29 -9.78
N GLU A 34 0.13 -14.11 -10.70
CA GLU A 34 -0.96 -15.06 -11.02
C GLU A 34 -0.48 -16.51 -11.32
N HIS A 35 0.78 -16.68 -11.76
CA HIS A 35 1.34 -17.97 -12.15
C HIS A 35 2.68 -18.30 -11.47
N ASN A 36 2.96 -17.73 -10.29
CA ASN A 36 4.18 -18.05 -9.54
C ASN A 36 3.96 -18.12 -8.02
N LEU A 37 4.98 -18.61 -7.31
CA LEU A 37 4.92 -18.81 -5.85
C LEU A 37 4.87 -17.49 -5.06
N CYS A 38 5.17 -16.35 -5.68
CA CYS A 38 5.10 -15.04 -5.04
C CYS A 38 3.65 -14.58 -4.79
N ALA A 39 2.64 -15.35 -5.22
CA ALA A 39 1.24 -15.08 -4.88
C ALA A 39 0.99 -15.02 -3.37
N ILE A 40 1.75 -15.81 -2.58
CA ILE A 40 1.68 -15.77 -1.11
C ILE A 40 2.23 -14.44 -0.58
N ASP A 41 3.37 -13.98 -1.12
CA ASP A 41 3.97 -12.70 -0.75
C ASP A 41 3.06 -11.54 -1.17
N ALA A 42 2.45 -11.61 -2.36
CA ALA A 42 1.46 -10.64 -2.84
C ALA A 42 0.27 -10.51 -1.89
N ALA A 43 -0.28 -11.64 -1.44
CA ALA A 43 -1.37 -11.64 -0.46
C ALA A 43 -0.93 -11.03 0.88
N GLY A 44 0.30 -11.34 1.33
CA GLY A 44 0.90 -10.75 2.53
C GLY A 44 1.06 -9.23 2.43
N PHE A 45 1.60 -8.71 1.32
CA PHE A 45 1.75 -7.28 1.09
C PHE A 45 0.40 -6.56 1.01
N CYS A 46 -0.58 -7.13 0.30
CA CYS A 46 -1.95 -6.60 0.27
C CYS A 46 -2.57 -6.52 1.67
N ALA A 47 -2.43 -7.56 2.48
CA ALA A 47 -2.93 -7.58 3.86
C ALA A 47 -2.23 -6.53 4.73
N ALA A 48 -0.91 -6.40 4.62
CA ALA A 48 -0.13 -5.42 5.36
C ALA A 48 -0.52 -3.98 5.01
N ALA A 49 -0.69 -3.65 3.72
CA ALA A 49 -1.15 -2.34 3.29
C ALA A 49 -2.53 -2.00 3.88
N ARG A 50 -3.46 -2.95 3.86
CA ARG A 50 -4.81 -2.74 4.42
C ARG A 50 -4.79 -2.54 5.94
N LEU A 51 -4.04 -3.38 6.68
CA LEU A 51 -4.00 -3.37 8.14
C LEU A 51 -3.21 -2.18 8.72
N PHE A 52 -2.07 -1.85 8.11
CA PHE A 52 -1.10 -0.90 8.67
C PHE A 52 -0.98 0.39 7.87
N GLY A 53 -1.56 0.46 6.67
CA GLY A 53 -1.34 1.58 5.76
C GLY A 53 -2.03 2.89 6.13
N GLN A 54 -2.91 2.93 7.13
CA GLN A 54 -3.66 4.16 7.46
C GLN A 54 -2.75 5.30 7.89
N MET A 55 -1.84 5.04 8.83
CA MET A 55 -0.88 6.04 9.29
C MET A 55 -0.02 6.55 8.13
N VAL A 56 0.44 5.66 7.25
CA VAL A 56 1.30 6.01 6.11
C VAL A 56 0.52 6.84 5.09
N TYR A 57 -0.73 6.49 4.82
CA TYR A 57 -1.62 7.26 3.96
C TYR A 57 -1.83 8.68 4.51
N ASP A 58 -2.12 8.81 5.80
CA ASP A 58 -2.35 10.11 6.44
C ASP A 58 -1.07 10.97 6.46
N MET A 59 0.10 10.35 6.71
CA MET A 59 1.40 11.02 6.63
C MET A 59 1.71 11.51 5.21
N ALA A 60 1.45 10.69 4.19
CA ALA A 60 1.67 11.07 2.79
C ALA A 60 0.79 12.27 2.38
N GLY A 61 -0.39 12.42 2.99
CA GLY A 61 -1.28 13.56 2.80
C GLY A 61 -0.96 14.79 3.65
N GLY A 62 0.06 14.73 4.51
CA GLY A 62 0.39 15.80 5.45
C GLY A 62 -0.62 15.99 6.58
N VAL A 63 -1.49 15.00 6.83
CA VAL A 63 -2.53 15.04 7.87
C VAL A 63 -1.92 14.83 9.26
N VAL A 64 -0.79 14.13 9.35
CA VAL A 64 -0.08 13.87 10.62
C VAL A 64 1.28 14.59 10.62
N ASN A 65 1.35 15.72 11.32
CA ASN A 65 2.63 16.39 11.66
C ASN A 65 3.12 15.94 13.03
N THR A 66 3.61 14.70 13.19
CA THR A 66 4.42 14.35 14.36
C THR A 66 5.34 13.17 14.07
N SER A 67 6.63 13.39 14.31
CA SER A 67 7.69 12.38 14.42
C SER A 67 7.22 11.09 15.10
N PRO A 68 7.75 9.92 14.72
CA PRO A 68 7.46 8.69 15.43
C PRO A 68 8.00 8.82 16.86
N VAL A 69 7.11 8.86 17.85
CA VAL A 69 7.48 8.57 19.24
C VAL A 69 7.65 7.05 19.29
N VAL A 70 8.90 6.63 19.14
CA VAL A 70 9.37 5.33 19.65
C VAL A 70 9.33 5.43 21.18
N ASN A 71 8.48 4.62 21.80
CA ASN A 71 8.51 4.33 23.23
C ASN A 71 9.00 2.89 23.40
#